data_AF-A0A7Y2BRR3-F1
#
_entry.id   AF-A0A7Y2BRR3-F1
#
_cell.length_a   1.000
_cell.length_b   1.000
_cell.length_c   1.000
_cell.angle_alpha   90.00
_cell.angle_beta   90.00
_cell.angle_gamma   90.00
#
_symmetry.space_group_name_H-M   'P 1'
#
loop_
_entity.id
_entity.type
_entity.pdbx_description
1 polymer ?
#
loop_
_entity_poly.entity_id
_entity_poly.type
_entity_poly.pdbx_seq_one_letter_code
_entity_poly.pdbx_strand_id
1 'polypeptide(L)'
;MSKTVVIGFLGTTLDKASGPERWNRWRPSVSVCQHPDLLVDRYELLRDPAHSKLGERIAGDIRQVSPETEVRIHDLALADPWDFGEVYAALHDFAANYPFDPDTEDYLIQITTGTHVAQICMFLLTEARQMPGRLLQVTPPKRWRDGHPGSYAAIDLDLSKYDQLAARFQRESEDAASFLKAGVATRDAGFNRMIDEIEQVAVRSDAPILLTGPTGAGKTQLARRIFELKK
;
A
#
# COMPACT_ATOMS: atom_id res chain seq x y z
N MET A 1 18.26 -8.97 -16.67
CA MET A 1 17.36 -7.91 -16.16
C MET A 1 16.14 -8.60 -15.59
N SER A 2 15.65 -8.14 -14.43
CA SER A 2 14.39 -8.62 -13.88
C SER A 2 13.24 -8.20 -14.81
N LYS A 3 12.21 -9.04 -14.96
CA LYS A 3 11.05 -8.71 -15.79
C LYS A 3 10.11 -7.79 -15.02
N THR A 4 9.73 -6.67 -15.60
CA THR A 4 8.77 -5.74 -14.97
C THR A 4 7.35 -6.24 -15.21
N VAL A 5 6.62 -6.49 -14.12
CA VAL A 5 5.23 -6.95 -14.16
C VAL A 5 4.32 -5.92 -13.49
N VAL A 6 3.38 -5.37 -14.25
CA VAL A 6 2.37 -4.44 -13.72
C VAL A 6 1.10 -5.22 -13.41
N ILE A 7 0.55 -5.05 -12.21
CA ILE A 7 -0.75 -5.60 -11.82
C ILE A 7 -1.70 -4.45 -11.54
N GLY A 8 -2.83 -4.38 -12.22
CA GLY A 8 -3.73 -3.23 -12.10
C GLY A 8 -5.18 -3.54 -12.47
N PHE A 9 -6.11 -2.80 -11.87
CA PHE A 9 -7.51 -2.85 -12.24
C PHE A 9 -7.78 -2.14 -13.57
N LEU A 10 -8.74 -2.64 -14.33
CA LEU A 10 -9.30 -1.93 -15.47
C LEU A 10 -9.96 -0.61 -15.02
N GLY A 11 -9.55 0.51 -15.59
CA GLY A 11 -10.17 1.83 -15.34
C GLY A 11 -11.49 2.00 -16.08
N THR A 12 -12.60 1.52 -15.52
CA THR A 12 -13.94 1.57 -16.14
C THR A 12 -14.41 2.99 -16.50
N THR A 13 -13.86 4.02 -15.87
CA THR A 13 -14.12 5.44 -16.17
C THR A 13 -12.96 6.12 -16.90
N LEU A 14 -11.73 5.91 -16.43
CA LEU A 14 -10.54 6.60 -16.93
C LEU A 14 -10.06 6.03 -18.27
N ASP A 15 -10.07 4.70 -18.42
CA ASP A 15 -9.65 4.03 -19.66
C ASP A 15 -10.75 4.00 -20.73
N LYS A 16 -12.00 4.31 -20.35
CA LYS A 16 -13.17 4.23 -21.23
C LYS A 16 -13.11 5.29 -22.34
N ALA A 17 -12.55 4.92 -23.48
CA ALA A 17 -12.58 5.72 -24.69
C ALA A 17 -12.88 4.84 -25.92
N SER A 18 -13.37 5.47 -26.98
CA SER A 18 -13.78 4.82 -28.23
C SER A 18 -13.38 5.66 -29.44
N GLY A 19 -13.30 5.01 -30.60
CA GLY A 19 -12.89 5.66 -31.85
C GLY A 19 -11.41 6.06 -31.87
N PRO A 20 -10.98 6.80 -32.91
CA PRO A 20 -9.60 7.29 -33.04
C PRO A 20 -9.21 8.28 -31.93
N GLU A 21 -10.15 9.09 -31.45
CA GLU A 21 -9.94 10.11 -30.41
C GLU A 21 -9.46 9.53 -29.07
N ARG A 22 -9.58 8.22 -28.86
CA ARG A 22 -9.07 7.56 -27.64
C ARG A 22 -7.57 7.78 -27.41
N TRP A 23 -6.81 7.99 -28.48
CA TRP A 23 -5.37 8.27 -28.40
C TRP A 23 -5.06 9.67 -27.88
N ASN A 24 -6.02 10.58 -27.94
CA ASN A 24 -5.89 11.92 -27.39
C ASN A 24 -6.25 11.95 -25.90
N ARG A 25 -6.88 10.90 -25.36
CA ARG A 25 -7.29 10.86 -23.95
C ARG A 25 -6.23 10.12 -23.11
N TRP A 26 -5.90 10.70 -21.95
CA TRP A 26 -5.12 9.98 -20.94
C TRP A 26 -5.89 8.79 -20.37
N ARG A 27 -5.27 7.61 -20.43
CA ARG A 27 -5.85 6.31 -20.05
C ARG A 27 -4.81 5.54 -19.23
N PRO A 28 -4.93 5.52 -17.88
CA PRO A 28 -3.86 5.04 -17.00
C PRO A 28 -3.27 3.69 -17.41
N SER A 29 -4.11 2.70 -17.72
CA SER A 29 -3.64 1.34 -18.01
C SER A 29 -2.83 1.28 -19.30
N VAL A 30 -3.16 2.10 -20.30
CA VAL A 30 -2.39 2.24 -21.55
C VAL A 30 -1.15 3.11 -21.33
N SER A 31 -1.30 4.22 -20.60
CA SER A 31 -0.24 5.20 -20.34
C SER A 31 0.98 4.58 -19.66
N VAL A 32 0.78 3.62 -18.75
CA VAL A 32 1.88 2.89 -18.08
C VAL A 32 2.83 2.26 -19.10
N CYS A 33 2.31 1.71 -20.19
CA CYS A 33 3.09 1.04 -21.23
C CYS A 33 3.62 2.00 -22.32
N GLN A 34 3.40 3.31 -22.18
CA GLN A 34 3.87 4.33 -23.13
C GLN A 34 5.13 5.06 -22.65
N HIS A 35 5.56 4.82 -21.40
CA HIS A 35 6.75 5.44 -20.84
C HIS A 35 8.03 4.79 -21.41
N PRO A 36 8.93 5.54 -22.05
CA PRO A 36 10.12 4.96 -22.69
C PRO A 36 11.15 4.43 -21.67
N ASP A 37 11.08 4.92 -20.44
CA ASP A 37 11.94 4.55 -19.31
C ASP A 37 11.34 3.43 -18.44
N LEU A 38 10.12 2.96 -18.75
CA LEU A 38 9.45 1.87 -18.05
C LEU A 38 9.07 0.77 -19.05
N LEU A 39 9.95 -0.21 -19.21
CA LEU A 39 9.71 -1.38 -20.05
C LEU A 39 8.87 -2.39 -19.27
N VAL A 40 7.57 -2.45 -19.58
CA VAL A 40 6.64 -3.42 -18.98
C VAL A 40 6.67 -4.71 -19.79
N ASP A 41 7.24 -5.77 -19.24
CA ASP A 41 7.27 -7.09 -19.88
C ASP A 41 5.89 -7.76 -19.83
N ARG A 42 5.16 -7.59 -18.71
CA ARG A 42 3.85 -8.20 -18.51
C ARG A 42 2.88 -7.26 -17.78
N TYR A 43 1.64 -7.23 -18.25
CA TYR A 43 0.54 -6.50 -17.62
C TYR A 43 -0.57 -7.48 -17.23
N GLU A 44 -0.76 -7.67 -15.93
CA GLU A 44 -1.85 -8.44 -15.32
C GLU A 44 -3.06 -7.49 -15.10
N LEU A 45 -4.01 -7.52 -16.04
CA LEU A 45 -5.18 -6.65 -16.04
C LEU A 45 -6.34 -7.32 -15.30
N LEU A 46 -6.63 -6.86 -14.08
CA LEU A 46 -7.79 -7.29 -13.29
C LEU A 46 -9.04 -6.59 -13.82
N ARG A 47 -10.10 -7.33 -14.15
CA ARG A 47 -11.36 -6.74 -14.61
C ARG A 47 -12.58 -7.49 -14.07
N ASP A 48 -13.69 -6.78 -13.96
CA ASP A 48 -14.99 -7.44 -13.86
C ASP A 48 -15.39 -8.02 -15.24
N PRO A 49 -15.91 -9.27 -15.32
CA PRO A 49 -16.38 -9.88 -16.57
C PRO A 49 -17.39 -9.03 -17.36
N ALA A 50 -18.23 -8.23 -16.68
CA ALA A 50 -19.17 -7.32 -17.30
C ALA A 50 -18.49 -6.25 -18.18
N HIS A 51 -17.19 -6.02 -17.98
CA HIS A 51 -16.37 -5.08 -18.73
C HIS A 51 -15.42 -5.76 -19.73
N SER A 52 -15.70 -7.01 -20.12
CA SER A 52 -14.89 -7.80 -21.05
C SER A 52 -14.46 -7.05 -22.31
N LYS A 53 -15.42 -6.44 -23.03
CA LYS A 53 -15.15 -5.66 -24.26
C LYS A 53 -14.20 -4.48 -24.04
N LEU A 54 -14.27 -3.83 -22.88
CA LEU A 54 -13.35 -2.74 -22.55
C LEU A 54 -11.96 -3.30 -22.23
N GLY A 55 -11.87 -4.36 -21.43
CA GLY A 55 -10.60 -5.02 -21.12
C GLY A 55 -9.86 -5.52 -22.36
N GLU A 56 -10.56 -6.15 -23.30
CA GLU A 56 -9.96 -6.58 -24.58
C GLU A 56 -9.45 -5.42 -25.41
N ARG A 57 -10.19 -4.31 -25.45
CA ARG A 57 -9.75 -3.09 -26.13
C ARG A 57 -8.48 -2.53 -25.50
N ILE A 58 -8.43 -2.45 -24.17
CA ILE A 58 -7.25 -1.96 -23.46
C ILE A 58 -6.05 -2.88 -23.70
N ALA A 59 -6.23 -4.20 -23.66
CA ALA A 59 -5.17 -5.14 -24.02
C ALA A 59 -4.68 -4.93 -25.46
N GLY A 60 -5.58 -4.72 -26.42
CA GLY A 60 -5.22 -4.42 -27.81
C GLY A 60 -4.49 -3.08 -27.96
N ASP A 61 -4.95 -2.04 -27.27
CA ASP A 61 -4.32 -0.72 -27.29
C ASP A 61 -2.93 -0.73 -26.62
N ILE A 62 -2.73 -1.53 -25.55
CA ILE A 62 -1.41 -1.75 -24.93
C ILE A 62 -0.45 -2.39 -25.94
N ARG A 63 -0.86 -3.47 -26.61
CA ARG A 63 -0.03 -4.12 -27.64
C ARG A 63 0.31 -3.20 -28.81
N GLN A 64 -0.53 -2.21 -29.10
CA GLN A 64 -0.25 -1.24 -30.16
C GLN A 64 0.85 -0.24 -29.75
N VAL A 65 0.94 0.13 -28.48
CA VAL A 65 1.94 1.10 -27.98
C VAL A 65 3.20 0.44 -27.45
N SER A 66 3.08 -0.79 -26.94
CA SER A 66 4.16 -1.63 -26.45
C SER A 66 3.97 -3.06 -26.97
N PRO A 67 4.44 -3.37 -28.19
CA PRO A 67 4.22 -4.68 -28.83
C PRO A 67 4.84 -5.87 -28.08
N GLU A 68 5.85 -5.61 -27.25
CA GLU A 68 6.57 -6.64 -26.48
C GLU A 68 5.87 -6.96 -25.15
N THR A 69 4.93 -6.11 -24.69
CA THR A 69 4.20 -6.32 -23.44
C THR A 69 3.17 -7.46 -23.58
N GLU A 70 3.34 -8.51 -22.79
CA GLU A 70 2.32 -9.55 -22.64
C GLU A 70 1.17 -9.02 -21.76
N VAL A 71 -0.06 -8.99 -22.28
CA VAL A 71 -1.24 -8.63 -21.48
C VAL A 71 -2.03 -9.89 -21.12
N ARG A 72 -2.14 -10.16 -19.82
CA ARG A 72 -2.93 -11.25 -19.25
C ARG A 72 -4.12 -10.65 -18.52
N ILE A 73 -5.31 -11.14 -18.84
CA ILE A 73 -6.54 -10.63 -18.27
C ILE A 73 -7.02 -11.61 -17.20
N HIS A 74 -7.27 -11.09 -16.00
CA HIS A 74 -7.84 -11.85 -14.89
C HIS A 74 -9.24 -11.34 -14.62
N ASP A 75 -10.19 -12.26 -14.69
CA ASP A 75 -11.57 -11.97 -14.34
C ASP A 75 -11.73 -12.03 -12.81
N LEU A 76 -12.10 -10.89 -12.24
CA LEU A 76 -12.38 -10.71 -10.82
C LEU A 76 -13.83 -10.22 -10.69
N ALA A 77 -14.76 -11.16 -10.55
CA ALA A 77 -16.18 -10.85 -10.43
C ALA A 77 -16.47 -10.30 -9.03
N LEU A 78 -16.98 -9.08 -8.96
CA LEU A 78 -17.34 -8.41 -7.70
C LEU A 78 -18.82 -8.02 -7.76
N ALA A 79 -19.63 -8.58 -6.88
CA ALA A 79 -21.04 -8.22 -6.69
C ALA A 79 -21.18 -6.79 -6.17
N ASP A 80 -20.43 -6.41 -5.14
CA ASP A 80 -20.29 -5.04 -4.68
C ASP A 80 -18.80 -4.59 -4.66
N PRO A 81 -18.33 -3.84 -5.67
CA PRO A 81 -16.95 -3.36 -5.73
C PRO A 81 -16.64 -2.24 -4.72
N TRP A 82 -17.59 -1.89 -3.85
CA TRP A 82 -17.45 -0.95 -2.74
C TRP A 82 -17.52 -1.64 -1.37
N ASP A 83 -17.78 -2.94 -1.30
CA ASP A 83 -17.68 -3.70 -0.05
C ASP A 83 -16.21 -4.10 0.20
N PHE A 84 -15.67 -3.67 1.33
CA PHE A 84 -14.28 -3.95 1.69
C PHE A 84 -14.00 -5.44 1.88
N GLY A 85 -14.93 -6.18 2.48
CA GLY A 85 -14.74 -7.60 2.77
C GLY A 85 -14.70 -8.42 1.49
N GLU A 86 -15.64 -8.17 0.58
CA GLU A 86 -15.70 -8.83 -0.72
C GLU A 86 -14.46 -8.52 -1.58
N VAL A 87 -14.14 -7.23 -1.73
CA VAL A 87 -13.00 -6.81 -2.56
C VAL A 87 -11.67 -7.31 -2.00
N TYR A 88 -11.49 -7.23 -0.68
CA TYR A 88 -10.29 -7.76 -0.03
C TYR A 88 -10.18 -9.27 -0.20
N ALA A 89 -11.25 -10.03 0.04
CA ALA A 89 -11.25 -11.47 -0.12
C ALA A 89 -10.91 -11.89 -1.56
N ALA A 90 -11.55 -11.27 -2.55
CA ALA A 90 -11.30 -11.58 -3.96
C ALA A 90 -9.84 -11.27 -4.37
N LEU A 91 -9.29 -10.14 -3.94
CA LEU A 91 -7.89 -9.78 -4.22
C LEU A 91 -6.89 -10.65 -3.45
N HIS A 92 -7.23 -11.02 -2.21
CA HIS A 92 -6.44 -11.94 -1.40
C HIS A 92 -6.37 -13.32 -2.06
N ASP A 93 -7.51 -13.84 -2.54
CA ASP A 93 -7.59 -15.11 -3.27
C ASP A 93 -6.81 -15.04 -4.60
N PHE A 94 -6.92 -13.91 -5.33
CA PHE A 94 -6.08 -13.69 -6.50
C PHE A 94 -4.58 -13.74 -6.13
N ALA A 95 -4.16 -13.00 -5.11
CA ALA A 95 -2.76 -12.95 -4.69
C ALA A 95 -2.23 -14.32 -4.24
N ALA A 96 -3.03 -15.08 -3.49
CA ALA A 96 -2.65 -16.41 -3.00
C ALA A 96 -2.49 -17.45 -4.11
N ASN A 97 -3.23 -17.30 -5.22
CA ASN A 97 -3.18 -18.21 -6.36
C ASN A 97 -2.26 -17.72 -7.49
N TYR A 98 -1.81 -16.47 -7.44
CA TYR A 98 -0.91 -15.90 -8.44
C TYR A 98 0.54 -16.33 -8.14
N PRO A 99 1.28 -16.88 -9.13
CA PRO A 99 2.63 -17.40 -8.91
C PRO A 99 3.67 -16.27 -8.92
N PHE A 100 3.71 -15.49 -7.84
CA PHE A 100 4.72 -14.45 -7.67
C PHE A 100 6.15 -15.06 -7.64
N ASP A 101 7.07 -14.44 -8.37
CA ASP A 101 8.51 -14.75 -8.41
C ASP A 101 9.33 -13.46 -8.21
N PRO A 102 9.39 -12.91 -6.98
CA PRO A 102 10.09 -11.66 -6.69
C PRO A 102 11.62 -11.75 -6.85
N ASP A 103 12.16 -12.95 -7.05
CA ASP A 103 13.59 -13.15 -7.31
C ASP A 103 13.96 -12.83 -8.77
N THR A 104 13.00 -13.01 -9.70
CA THR A 104 13.23 -12.80 -11.14
C THR A 104 12.30 -11.77 -11.80
N GLU A 105 11.26 -11.33 -11.10
CA GLU A 105 10.27 -10.34 -11.55
C GLU A 105 10.16 -9.15 -10.58
N ASP A 106 10.04 -7.94 -11.13
CA ASP A 106 9.83 -6.68 -10.40
C ASP A 106 8.37 -6.26 -10.56
N TYR A 107 7.60 -6.36 -9.47
CA TYR A 107 6.17 -6.13 -9.47
C TYR A 107 5.82 -4.66 -9.16
N LEU A 108 4.96 -4.10 -9.99
CA LEU A 108 4.40 -2.77 -9.87
C LEU A 108 2.87 -2.85 -9.73
N ILE A 109 2.37 -2.56 -8.54
CA ILE A 109 0.95 -2.66 -8.19
C ILE A 109 0.26 -1.32 -8.47
N GLN A 110 -0.45 -1.22 -9.58
CA GLN A 110 -1.08 0.02 -10.03
C GLN A 110 -2.30 0.38 -9.18
N ILE A 111 -2.21 1.50 -8.45
CA ILE A 111 -3.27 2.01 -7.55
C ILE A 111 -4.07 3.19 -8.14
N THR A 112 -3.93 3.45 -9.44
CA THR A 112 -4.57 4.61 -10.09
C THR A 112 -6.01 4.33 -10.54
N THR A 113 -6.30 3.08 -10.85
CA THR A 113 -7.58 2.59 -11.37
C THR A 113 -8.24 1.66 -10.36
N GLY A 114 -9.50 1.26 -10.63
CA GLY A 114 -10.35 0.58 -9.65
C GLY A 114 -11.12 1.56 -8.76
N THR A 115 -11.99 1.02 -7.91
CA THR A 115 -12.67 1.80 -6.87
C THR A 115 -11.66 2.21 -5.80
N HIS A 116 -11.97 3.24 -5.01
CA HIS A 116 -11.11 3.59 -3.86
C HIS A 116 -10.97 2.44 -2.86
N VAL A 117 -12.00 1.60 -2.73
CA VAL A 117 -11.94 0.35 -1.93
C VAL A 117 -10.89 -0.59 -2.50
N ALA A 118 -10.92 -0.86 -3.81
CA ALA A 118 -9.90 -1.68 -4.46
C ALA A 118 -8.49 -1.09 -4.31
N GLN A 119 -8.32 0.23 -4.41
CA GLN A 119 -7.03 0.90 -4.19
C GLN A 119 -6.50 0.69 -2.78
N ILE A 120 -7.36 0.81 -1.76
CA ILE A 120 -7.00 0.56 -0.36
C ILE A 120 -6.67 -0.91 -0.15
N CYS A 121 -7.47 -1.84 -0.69
CA CYS A 121 -7.18 -3.28 -0.57
C CYS A 121 -5.85 -3.67 -1.24
N MET A 122 -5.55 -3.15 -2.43
CA MET A 122 -4.26 -3.35 -3.10
C MET A 122 -3.10 -2.80 -2.26
N PHE A 123 -3.28 -1.62 -1.65
CA PHE A 123 -2.30 -1.07 -0.70
C PHE A 123 -2.05 -2.03 0.46
N LEU A 124 -3.12 -2.49 1.13
CA LEU A 124 -3.02 -3.38 2.30
C LEU A 124 -2.32 -4.71 1.95
N LEU A 125 -2.66 -5.31 0.81
CA LEU A 125 -2.04 -6.56 0.36
C LEU A 125 -0.57 -6.38 -0.03
N THR A 126 -0.21 -5.21 -0.58
CA THR A 126 1.18 -4.88 -0.89
C THR A 126 1.99 -4.62 0.39
N GLU A 127 1.42 -3.88 1.35
CA GLU A 127 2.04 -3.59 2.65
C GLU A 127 2.29 -4.88 3.45
N ALA A 128 1.30 -5.78 3.47
CA ALA A 128 1.42 -7.11 4.07
C ALA A 128 2.32 -8.08 3.28
N ARG A 129 2.95 -7.63 2.17
CA ARG A 129 3.78 -8.42 1.25
C ARG A 129 3.09 -9.65 0.65
N GLN A 130 1.75 -9.69 0.65
CA GLN A 130 0.96 -10.72 -0.03
C GLN A 130 0.95 -10.49 -1.55
N MET A 131 1.05 -9.22 -1.97
CA MET A 131 1.43 -8.82 -3.33
C MET A 131 2.82 -8.19 -3.25
N PRO A 132 3.91 -8.97 -3.35
CA PRO A 132 5.25 -8.42 -3.24
C PRO A 132 5.49 -7.43 -4.37
N GLY A 133 6.04 -6.25 -4.08
CA GLY A 133 6.30 -5.22 -5.10
C GLY A 133 6.25 -3.80 -4.56
N ARG A 134 6.18 -2.84 -5.49
CA ARG A 134 6.02 -1.40 -5.21
C ARG A 134 4.68 -0.92 -5.73
N LEU A 135 4.11 0.10 -5.09
CA LEU A 135 2.91 0.73 -5.64
C LEU A 135 3.28 1.58 -6.85
N LEU A 136 2.46 1.51 -7.89
CA LEU A 136 2.58 2.33 -9.09
C LEU A 136 1.44 3.35 -9.14
N GLN A 137 1.79 4.61 -8.98
CA GLN A 137 0.86 5.73 -9.16
C GLN A 137 1.12 6.41 -10.49
N VAL A 138 0.08 6.56 -11.31
CA VAL A 138 0.13 7.24 -12.60
C VAL A 138 -0.68 8.52 -12.49
N THR A 139 -0.09 9.61 -12.92
CA THR A 139 -0.67 10.95 -12.84
C THR A 139 -0.94 11.48 -14.24
N PRO A 140 -2.12 12.07 -14.48
CA PRO A 140 -2.43 12.62 -15.79
C PRO A 140 -1.48 13.76 -16.18
N PRO A 141 -1.26 13.99 -17.50
CA PRO A 141 -0.57 15.18 -17.96
C PRO A 141 -1.37 16.44 -17.59
N LYS A 142 -0.67 17.58 -17.43
CA LYS A 142 -1.29 18.90 -17.17
C LYS A 142 -2.37 19.26 -18.20
N ARG A 143 -2.22 18.78 -19.44
CA ARG A 143 -3.23 18.87 -20.50
C ARG A 143 -3.68 17.48 -20.88
N TRP A 144 -4.92 17.17 -20.54
CA TRP A 144 -5.54 15.85 -20.73
C TRP A 144 -5.68 15.38 -22.20
N ARG A 145 -5.51 16.28 -23.18
CA ARG A 145 -5.80 16.05 -24.60
C ARG A 145 -4.58 15.95 -25.52
N ASP A 146 -3.37 15.99 -24.98
CA ASP A 146 -2.15 16.05 -25.80
C ASP A 146 -1.56 14.65 -26.10
N GLY A 147 -2.27 13.56 -25.78
CA GLY A 147 -1.81 12.19 -26.00
C GLY A 147 -0.61 11.75 -25.15
N HIS A 148 -0.14 12.60 -24.23
CA HIS A 148 1.00 12.32 -23.36
C HIS A 148 0.62 11.30 -22.28
N PRO A 149 1.50 10.34 -21.93
CA PRO A 149 1.22 9.34 -20.90
C PRO A 149 1.10 9.89 -19.47
N GLY A 150 1.42 11.18 -19.29
CA GLY A 150 1.51 11.81 -17.97
C GLY A 150 2.85 11.50 -17.30
N SER A 151 2.83 11.27 -15.98
CA SER A 151 3.99 10.85 -15.19
C SER A 151 3.63 9.67 -14.31
N TYR A 152 4.62 8.92 -13.85
CA TYR A 152 4.41 7.83 -12.89
C TYR A 152 5.37 7.96 -11.70
N ALA A 153 5.02 7.31 -10.60
CA ALA A 153 5.86 7.13 -9.43
C ALA A 153 5.74 5.70 -8.94
N ALA A 154 6.89 5.03 -8.77
CA ALA A 154 6.98 3.75 -8.07
C ALA A 154 7.32 4.01 -6.60
N ILE A 155 6.43 3.61 -5.69
CA ILE A 155 6.51 3.89 -4.26
C ILE A 155 6.81 2.58 -3.55
N ASP A 156 7.96 2.53 -2.89
CA ASP A 156 8.33 1.44 -2.01
C ASP A 156 7.67 1.62 -0.64
N LEU A 157 6.94 0.61 -0.18
CA LEU A 157 6.27 0.65 1.13
C LEU A 157 7.20 0.24 2.28
N ASP A 158 8.42 -0.19 1.99
CA ASP A 158 9.40 -0.52 3.02
C ASP A 158 9.86 0.74 3.77
N LEU A 159 9.25 0.97 4.95
CA LEU A 159 9.55 2.09 5.84
C LEU A 159 10.99 2.13 6.33
N SER A 160 11.74 1.00 6.27
CA SER A 160 13.16 0.98 6.63
C SER A 160 14.02 1.86 5.71
N LYS A 161 13.54 2.19 4.52
CA LYS A 161 14.21 3.09 3.57
C LYS A 161 13.92 4.57 3.84
N TYR A 162 13.02 4.88 4.79
CA TYR A 162 12.63 6.23 5.17
C TYR A 162 13.13 6.56 6.59
N ASP A 163 14.46 6.70 6.73
CA ASP A 163 15.16 6.98 7.99
C ASP A 163 14.53 8.12 8.82
N GLN A 164 13.98 9.15 8.16
CA GLN A 164 13.41 10.31 8.84
C GLN A 164 12.09 10.01 9.56
N LEU A 165 11.28 9.08 9.04
CA LEU A 165 10.02 8.69 9.66
C LEU A 165 10.27 7.69 10.79
N ALA A 166 11.15 6.70 10.56
CA ALA A 166 11.62 5.79 11.60
C ALA A 166 12.24 6.55 12.78
N ALA A 167 13.05 7.58 12.51
CA ALA A 167 13.63 8.44 13.55
C ALA A 167 12.60 9.31 14.29
N ARG A 168 11.41 9.57 13.72
CA ARG A 168 10.31 10.24 14.44
C ARG A 168 9.61 9.26 15.39
N PHE A 169 9.29 8.06 14.92
CA PHE A 169 8.70 7.02 15.78
C PHE A 169 9.64 6.62 16.93
N GLN A 170 10.95 6.52 16.66
CA GLN A 170 11.94 6.25 17.68
C GLN A 170 11.99 7.37 18.73
N ARG A 171 11.94 8.64 18.30
CA ARG A 171 11.88 9.79 19.21
C ARG A 171 10.59 9.80 20.03
N GLU A 172 9.44 9.51 19.42
CA GLU A 172 8.16 9.45 20.15
C GLU A 172 8.16 8.35 21.22
N SER A 173 8.74 7.18 20.95
CA SER A 173 8.90 6.12 21.96
C SER A 173 9.94 6.50 23.03
N GLU A 174 11.06 7.10 22.66
CA GLU A 174 12.06 7.60 23.63
C GLU A 174 11.49 8.68 24.55
N ASP A 175 10.69 9.60 24.01
CA ASP A 175 10.01 10.65 24.75
C ASP A 175 8.92 10.08 25.68
N ALA A 176 8.16 9.08 25.23
CA ALA A 176 7.16 8.38 26.05
C ALA A 176 7.80 7.58 27.21
N ALA A 177 8.87 6.83 26.93
CA ALA A 177 9.66 6.14 27.94
C ALA A 177 10.27 7.12 28.95
N SER A 178 10.84 8.24 28.47
CA SER A 178 11.42 9.30 29.30
C SER A 178 10.37 9.98 30.19
N PHE A 179 9.17 10.21 29.65
CA PHE A 179 8.02 10.74 30.38
C PHE A 179 7.63 9.83 31.55
N LEU A 180 7.47 8.52 31.30
CA LEU A 180 7.19 7.54 32.37
C LEU A 180 8.31 7.52 33.42
N LYS A 181 9.58 7.63 33.01
CA LYS A 181 10.76 7.64 33.89
C LYS A 181 10.93 8.92 34.72
N ALA A 182 10.10 9.96 34.55
CA ALA A 182 10.28 11.26 35.22
C ALA A 182 11.57 12.02 34.85
N GLY A 183 12.28 11.63 33.80
CA GLY A 183 13.67 12.06 33.61
C GLY A 183 14.66 11.44 34.63
N VAL A 184 14.28 10.40 35.37
CA VAL A 184 15.21 9.61 36.19
C VAL A 184 15.88 8.57 35.29
N ALA A 185 17.06 8.91 34.77
CA ALA A 185 17.93 7.97 34.05
C ALA A 185 18.55 6.96 35.06
N THR A 186 17.75 6.00 35.51
CA THR A 186 18.23 4.94 36.40
C THR A 186 19.00 3.87 35.61
N ARG A 187 20.09 3.37 36.19
CA ARG A 187 20.88 2.26 35.65
C ARG A 187 20.30 0.88 36.00
N ASP A 188 19.18 0.85 36.73
CA ASP A 188 18.53 -0.40 37.11
C ASP A 188 17.81 -1.04 35.91
N ALA A 189 18.30 -2.20 35.47
CA ALA A 189 17.78 -2.91 34.31
C ALA A 189 16.40 -3.55 34.54
N GLY A 190 16.01 -3.79 35.80
CA GLY A 190 14.68 -4.31 36.14
C GLY A 190 13.62 -3.22 35.99
N PHE A 191 13.91 -2.04 36.53
CA PHE A 191 13.05 -0.86 36.42
C PHE A 191 12.86 -0.43 34.97
N ASN A 192 13.94 -0.36 34.18
CA ASN A 192 13.83 0.04 32.76
C ASN A 192 12.92 -0.90 31.97
N ARG A 193 13.12 -2.23 32.10
CA ARG A 193 12.23 -3.20 31.44
C ARG A 193 10.78 -3.07 31.86
N MET A 194 10.51 -2.88 33.15
CA MET A 194 9.14 -2.69 33.64
C MET A 194 8.50 -1.43 33.03
N ILE A 195 9.25 -0.33 32.88
CA ILE A 195 8.72 0.88 32.24
C ILE A 195 8.43 0.65 30.75
N ASP A 196 9.33 -0.02 30.04
CA ASP A 196 9.16 -0.33 28.62
C ASP A 196 7.93 -1.25 28.38
N GLU A 197 7.71 -2.24 29.25
CA GLU A 197 6.51 -3.10 29.24
C GLU A 197 5.23 -2.30 29.52
N ILE A 198 5.27 -1.39 30.50
CA ILE A 198 4.13 -0.52 30.83
C ILE A 198 3.81 0.41 29.65
N GLU A 199 4.80 0.99 28.97
CA GLU A 199 4.60 1.82 27.77
C GLU A 199 3.90 1.00 26.68
N GLN A 200 4.44 -0.17 26.35
CA GLN A 200 3.93 -1.03 25.29
C GLN A 200 2.47 -1.44 25.54
N VAL A 201 2.11 -1.75 26.79
CA VAL A 201 0.76 -2.16 27.18
C VAL A 201 -0.17 -0.95 27.31
N ALA A 202 0.28 0.16 27.91
CA ALA A 202 -0.55 1.32 28.15
C ALA A 202 -0.98 2.02 26.85
N VAL A 203 -0.11 2.08 25.84
CA VAL A 203 -0.42 2.73 24.56
C VAL A 203 -1.37 1.87 23.69
N ARG A 204 -1.34 0.54 23.85
CA ARG A 204 -2.01 -0.40 22.94
C ARG A 204 -3.23 -1.12 23.55
N SER A 205 -3.55 -0.89 24.82
CA SER A 205 -4.61 -1.61 25.53
C SER A 205 -5.36 -0.74 26.55
N ASP A 206 -6.69 -0.86 26.53
CA ASP A 206 -7.60 -0.27 27.52
C ASP A 206 -7.77 -1.13 28.78
N ALA A 207 -7.07 -2.28 28.86
CA ALA A 207 -7.16 -3.15 30.02
C ALA A 207 -6.67 -2.45 31.31
N PRO A 208 -7.27 -2.75 32.48
CA PRO A 208 -6.81 -2.22 33.76
C PRO A 208 -5.39 -2.68 34.08
N ILE A 209 -4.55 -1.76 34.57
CA ILE A 209 -3.17 -2.04 34.99
C ILE A 209 -3.12 -2.09 36.53
N LEU A 210 -2.62 -3.20 37.09
CA LEU A 210 -2.39 -3.36 38.52
C LEU A 210 -0.93 -3.04 38.88
N LEU A 211 -0.71 -2.01 39.69
CA LEU A 211 0.61 -1.65 40.21
C LEU A 211 0.80 -2.20 41.64
N THR A 212 1.70 -3.17 41.81
CA THR A 212 2.03 -3.77 43.11
C THR A 212 3.36 -3.25 43.67
N GLY A 213 3.55 -3.33 44.99
CA GLY A 213 4.83 -3.00 45.65
C GLY A 213 4.67 -2.30 47.00
N PRO A 214 5.78 -2.08 47.74
CA PRO A 214 5.74 -1.49 49.08
C PRO A 214 5.26 -0.03 49.07
N THR A 215 4.76 0.46 50.21
CA THR A 215 4.38 1.87 50.38
C THR A 215 5.60 2.77 50.20
N GLY A 216 5.43 3.91 49.53
CA GLY A 216 6.54 4.83 49.22
C GLY A 216 7.29 4.55 47.91
N ALA A 217 7.03 3.44 47.23
CA ALA A 217 7.67 3.08 45.95
C ALA A 217 7.24 3.94 44.73
N GLY A 218 6.50 5.04 44.93
CA GLY A 218 6.10 5.94 43.83
C GLY A 218 4.91 5.49 42.96
N LYS A 219 4.18 4.43 43.34
CA LYS A 219 3.06 3.87 42.56
C LYS A 219 2.01 4.89 42.11
N THR A 220 1.59 5.79 43.00
CA THR A 220 0.61 6.84 42.68
C THR A 220 1.10 7.81 41.62
N GLN A 221 2.41 8.13 41.63
CA GLN A 221 3.02 9.01 40.65
C GLN A 221 3.12 8.32 39.29
N LEU A 222 3.51 7.05 39.26
CA LEU A 222 3.52 6.24 38.03
C LEU A 222 2.11 6.09 37.45
N ALA A 223 1.10 5.80 38.29
CA ALA A 223 -0.30 5.70 37.86
C ALA A 223 -0.82 6.98 37.20
N ARG A 224 -0.49 8.16 37.75
CA ARG A 224 -0.86 9.45 37.15
C ARG A 224 -0.24 9.65 35.77
N ARG A 225 1.01 9.23 35.59
CA ARG A 225 1.68 9.34 34.28
C ARG A 225 1.18 8.33 33.27
N ILE A 226 0.86 7.11 33.69
CA ILE A 226 0.18 6.15 32.82
C ILE A 226 -1.16 6.74 32.34
N PHE A 227 -1.89 7.40 33.24
CA PHE A 227 -3.13 8.09 32.89
C PHE A 227 -2.90 9.26 31.92
N GLU A 228 -1.86 10.07 32.13
CA GLU A 228 -1.50 11.17 31.23
C GLU A 228 -0.98 10.67 29.86
N LEU A 229 -0.25 9.56 29.82
CA LEU A 229 0.26 8.93 28.60
C LEU A 229 -0.88 8.32 27.76
N LYS A 230 -1.93 7.83 28.41
CA LYS A 230 -3.13 7.28 27.76
C LYS A 230 -4.08 8.34 27.18
N LYS A 231 -3.84 9.61 27.45
CA LYS A 231 -4.72 10.72 27.04
C LYS A 231 -4.27 11.32 25.72
#